data_AF-A0A2P8H7M9-F1
#
_entry.id   AF-A0A2P8H7M9-F1
#
_cell.length_a   1.000
_cell.length_b   1.000
_cell.length_c   1.000
_cell.angle_alpha   90.00
_cell.angle_beta   90.00
_cell.angle_gamma   90.00
#
_symmetry.space_group_name_H-M   'P 1'
#
loop_
_entity.id
_entity.type
_entity.pdbx_description
1 polymer ?
#
loop_
_entity_poly.entity_id
_entity_poly.type
_entity_poly.pdbx_seq_one_letter_code
_entity_poly.pdbx_strand_id
1 'polypeptide(L)'
;MYPLFVSLTGSDANGTRLLTVCGQEYKAHDYDWYIEDAINLAKHWKPHQVTYLRIVHLRNWIRENYQHGHEIPFKHLRSLLGCKHWIESVIHAEYKYAAIEFKDSYNSALKSNEEIFQKYNK
;
A
#
# COMPACT_ATOMS: atom_id res chain seq x y z
N MET A 1 5.71 6.36 17.59
CA MET A 1 6.89 6.97 16.94
C MET A 1 7.00 6.38 15.54
N TYR A 2 7.11 7.22 14.51
CA TYR A 2 7.24 6.76 13.12
C TYR A 2 8.61 6.12 12.86
N PRO A 3 8.70 5.16 11.92
CA PRO A 3 9.99 4.64 11.46
C PRO A 3 10.77 5.74 10.72
N LEU A 4 12.10 5.60 10.60
CA LEU A 4 12.99 6.64 10.05
C LEU A 4 12.64 7.13 8.64
N PHE A 5 11.91 6.35 7.85
CA PHE A 5 11.46 6.73 6.51
C PHE A 5 10.15 7.53 6.51
N VAL A 6 9.59 7.85 7.69
CA VAL A 6 8.39 8.69 7.85
C VAL A 6 8.63 9.76 8.90
N SER A 7 8.27 11.00 8.59
CA SER A 7 8.18 12.10 9.55
C SER A 7 6.82 12.78 9.46
N LEU A 8 6.30 13.23 10.61
CA LEU A 8 5.16 14.15 10.67
C LEU A 8 5.72 15.57 10.50
N THR A 9 5.32 16.26 9.43
CA THR A 9 5.78 17.63 9.14
C THR A 9 4.83 18.69 9.63
N GLY A 10 3.56 18.34 9.86
CA GLY A 10 2.58 19.24 10.45
C GLY A 10 1.15 18.83 10.16
N SER A 11 0.27 19.82 10.09
CA SER A 11 -1.13 19.64 9.70
C SER A 11 -1.58 20.84 8.86
N ASP A 12 -2.50 20.62 7.92
CA ASP A 12 -3.08 21.71 7.14
C ASP A 12 -4.20 22.44 7.91
N ALA A 13 -4.80 23.45 7.28
CA ALA A 13 -5.86 24.27 7.88
C ALA A 13 -7.12 23.47 8.28
N ASN A 14 -7.32 22.28 7.71
CA ASN A 14 -8.43 21.39 8.03
C ASN A 14 -8.05 20.34 9.10
N GLY A 15 -6.83 20.38 9.64
CA GLY A 15 -6.32 19.37 10.57
C GLY A 15 -5.78 18.11 9.88
N THR A 16 -5.71 18.07 8.54
CA THR A 16 -5.18 16.92 7.80
C THR A 16 -3.70 16.75 8.13
N ARG A 17 -3.28 15.54 8.46
CA ARG A 17 -1.88 15.26 8.80
C ARG A 17 -1.01 15.32 7.55
N LEU A 18 0.08 16.09 7.62
CA LEU A 18 1.09 16.17 6.58
C LEU A 18 2.28 15.30 6.98
N LEU A 19 2.55 14.27 6.18
CA LEU A 19 3.66 13.34 6.39
C LEU A 19 4.70 13.54 5.29
N THR A 20 5.95 13.26 5.58
CA THR A 20 6.97 12.97 4.57
C THR A 20 7.27 11.48 4.61
N VAL A 21 6.95 10.75 3.53
CA VAL A 21 7.18 9.31 3.39
C VAL A 21 8.27 9.10 2.33
N CYS A 22 9.40 8.51 2.72
CA CYS A 22 10.56 8.31 1.87
C CYS A 22 11.01 9.59 1.12
N GLY A 23 10.93 10.75 1.79
CA GLY A 23 11.32 12.05 1.23
C GLY A 23 10.25 12.72 0.35
N GLN A 24 9.06 12.14 0.21
CA GLN A 24 7.95 12.72 -0.56
C GLN A 24 6.79 13.10 0.34
N GLU A 25 6.11 14.21 0.05
CA GLU A 25 4.96 14.66 0.82
C GLU A 25 3.75 13.73 0.63
N TYR A 26 3.05 13.45 1.73
CA TYR A 26 1.85 12.65 1.76
C TYR A 26 0.81 13.32 2.67
N LYS A 27 -0.40 13.56 2.14
CA LYS A 27 -1.53 14.09 2.90
C LYS A 27 -2.37 12.93 3.43
N ALA A 28 -2.27 12.66 4.74
CA ALA A 28 -3.06 11.63 5.40
C ALA A 28 -4.37 12.24 5.92
N HIS A 29 -5.43 12.10 5.13
CA HIS A 29 -6.80 12.49 5.49
C HIS A 29 -7.29 11.74 6.74
N ASP A 30 -8.29 12.28 7.43
CA ASP A 30 -8.73 11.83 8.75
C ASP A 30 -9.11 10.34 8.84
N TYR A 31 -9.58 9.76 7.74
CA TYR A 31 -9.98 8.35 7.65
C TYR A 31 -8.94 7.46 6.96
N ASP A 32 -7.74 7.99 6.71
CA ASP A 32 -6.67 7.24 6.06
C ASP A 32 -5.86 6.42 7.07
N TRP A 33 -6.51 5.60 7.90
CA TRP A 33 -5.78 4.66 8.78
C TRP A 33 -5.00 3.60 7.99
N TYR A 34 -5.34 3.41 6.71
CA TYR A 34 -4.65 2.49 5.80
C TYR A 34 -3.17 2.84 5.60
N ILE A 35 -2.81 4.13 5.65
CA ILE A 35 -1.39 4.53 5.57
C ILE A 35 -0.60 4.06 6.80
N GLU A 36 -1.22 4.06 7.99
CA GLU A 36 -0.57 3.58 9.21
C GLU A 36 -0.31 2.08 9.15
N ASP A 37 -1.26 1.31 8.62
CA ASP A 37 -1.09 -0.13 8.38
C ASP A 37 0.03 -0.38 7.36
N ALA A 38 0.06 0.36 6.24
CA ALA A 38 1.11 0.24 5.24
C ALA A 38 2.50 0.57 5.80
N ILE A 39 2.63 1.64 6.58
CA ILE A 39 3.86 2.02 7.29
C ILE A 39 4.28 0.93 8.28
N ASN A 40 3.32 0.37 9.02
CA ASN A 40 3.56 -0.70 9.99
C ASN A 40 4.04 -2.00 9.36
N LEU A 41 3.64 -2.32 8.13
CA LEU A 41 4.18 -3.45 7.38
C LEU A 41 5.57 -3.12 6.82
N ALA A 42 5.72 -1.94 6.23
CA ALA A 42 6.96 -1.49 5.61
C ALA A 42 8.15 -1.37 6.58
N LYS A 43 7.89 -1.14 7.88
CA LYS A 43 8.94 -1.11 8.91
C LYS A 43 9.75 -2.40 9.04
N HIS A 44 9.21 -3.52 8.54
CA HIS A 44 9.88 -4.83 8.57
C HIS A 44 10.69 -5.13 7.31
N TRP A 45 10.59 -4.29 6.28
CA TRP A 45 11.34 -4.48 5.05
C TRP A 45 12.78 -4.02 5.20
N LYS A 46 13.68 -4.50 4.32
CA LYS A 46 15.06 -4.00 4.30
C LYS A 46 15.06 -2.53 3.87
N PRO A 47 15.97 -1.67 4.36
CA PRO A 47 15.96 -0.24 4.06
C PRO A 47 15.87 0.10 2.56
N HIS A 48 16.63 -0.59 1.70
CA HIS A 48 16.61 -0.40 0.24
C HIS A 48 15.30 -0.84 -0.44
N GLN A 49 14.45 -1.59 0.25
CA GLN A 49 13.16 -2.02 -0.26
C GLN A 49 12.05 -0.99 0.01
N VAL A 50 12.25 -0.09 0.97
CA VAL A 50 11.25 0.87 1.41
C VAL A 50 11.25 2.07 0.47
N THR A 51 10.21 2.19 -0.35
CA THR A 51 10.02 3.30 -1.28
C THR A 51 8.63 3.90 -1.14
N TYR A 52 8.49 5.19 -1.46
CA TYR A 52 7.20 5.87 -1.45
C TYR A 52 6.14 5.12 -2.27
N LEU A 53 6.49 4.76 -3.51
CA LEU A 53 5.59 4.08 -4.43
C LEU A 53 5.05 2.75 -3.89
N ARG A 54 5.91 1.93 -3.23
CA ARG A 54 5.50 0.67 -2.62
C ARG A 54 4.59 0.87 -1.43
N ILE A 55 4.86 1.87 -0.60
CA ILE A 55 4.04 2.18 0.58
C ILE A 55 2.64 2.64 0.14
N VAL A 56 2.56 3.57 -0.81
CA VAL A 56 1.27 4.08 -1.32
C VAL A 56 0.48 3.00 -2.04
N HIS A 57 1.16 2.15 -2.84
CA HIS A 57 0.50 1.02 -3.49
C HIS A 57 -0.06 0.04 -2.47
N LEU A 58 0.72 -0.33 -1.45
CA LEU A 58 0.26 -1.18 -0.36
C LEU A 58 -0.92 -0.57 0.39
N ARG A 59 -0.85 0.73 0.70
CA ARG A 59 -1.93 1.49 1.33
C ARG A 59 -3.23 1.42 0.51
N ASN A 60 -3.15 1.57 -0.82
CA ASN A 60 -4.32 1.53 -1.68
C ASN A 60 -5.00 0.16 -1.64
N TRP A 61 -4.24 -0.93 -1.70
CA TRP A 61 -4.83 -2.28 -1.63
C TRP A 61 -5.33 -2.64 -0.22
N ILE A 62 -4.74 -2.08 0.84
CA ILE A 62 -5.31 -2.15 2.19
C ILE A 62 -6.67 -1.47 2.21
N ARG A 63 -6.81 -0.29 1.60
CA ARG A 63 -8.11 0.38 1.46
C ARG A 63 -9.11 -0.50 0.73
N GLU A 64 -8.79 -1.04 -0.45
CA GLU A 64 -9.72 -1.89 -1.22
C GLU A 64 -10.15 -3.13 -0.41
N ASN A 65 -9.21 -3.79 0.28
CA ASN A 65 -9.51 -4.94 1.14
C ASN A 65 -10.53 -4.62 2.24
N TYR A 66 -10.47 -3.41 2.81
CA TYR A 66 -11.43 -2.95 3.81
C TYR A 66 -12.74 -2.45 3.21
N GLN A 67 -12.68 -1.59 2.19
CA GLN A 67 -13.86 -0.90 1.64
C GLN A 67 -14.81 -1.86 0.92
N HIS A 68 -14.28 -2.93 0.33
CA HIS A 68 -15.09 -3.92 -0.38
C HIS A 68 -15.37 -5.19 0.44
N GLY A 69 -14.97 -5.21 1.72
CA GLY A 69 -15.31 -6.30 2.64
C GLY A 69 -14.64 -7.63 2.32
N HIS A 70 -13.46 -7.62 1.70
CA HIS A 70 -12.71 -8.84 1.37
C HIS A 70 -12.12 -9.52 2.61
N GLU A 71 -11.79 -8.74 3.64
CA GLU A 71 -11.29 -9.21 4.94
C GLU A 71 -10.05 -10.12 4.87
N ILE A 72 -9.23 -10.02 3.82
CA ILE A 72 -8.03 -10.87 3.66
C ILE A 72 -6.97 -10.46 4.70
N PRO A 73 -6.52 -11.35 5.60
CA PRO A 73 -5.62 -10.99 6.70
C PRO A 73 -4.21 -10.60 6.21
N PHE A 74 -3.69 -9.46 6.69
CA PHE A 74 -2.36 -8.97 6.28
C PHE A 74 -1.47 -8.48 7.43
N LYS A 75 -2.02 -8.22 8.63
CA LYS A 75 -1.30 -7.56 9.74
C LYS A 75 -0.06 -8.32 10.23
N HIS A 76 0.04 -9.61 9.90
CA HIS A 76 1.14 -10.50 10.25
C HIS A 76 2.28 -10.49 9.21
N LEU A 77 2.11 -9.86 8.05
CA LEU A 77 3.11 -9.87 6.98
C LEU A 77 4.34 -9.07 7.39
N ARG A 78 5.52 -9.67 7.27
CA ARG A 78 6.81 -9.09 7.65
C ARG A 78 7.80 -8.93 6.50
N SER A 79 7.42 -9.33 5.28
CA SER A 79 8.31 -9.30 4.12
C SER A 79 7.68 -8.55 2.94
N LEU A 80 8.53 -7.95 2.12
CA LEU A 80 8.12 -7.28 0.87
C LEU A 80 7.38 -8.25 -0.05
N LEU A 81 7.91 -9.48 -0.20
CA LEU A 81 7.31 -10.52 -1.04
C LEU A 81 5.95 -10.99 -0.50
N GLY A 82 5.81 -11.10 0.84
CA GLY A 82 4.52 -11.42 1.45
C GLY A 82 3.47 -10.34 1.18
N CYS A 83 3.85 -9.07 1.22
CA CYS A 83 2.95 -7.96 0.89
C CYS A 83 2.55 -7.98 -0.60
N LYS A 84 3.49 -8.28 -1.51
CA LYS A 84 3.22 -8.44 -2.95
C LYS A 84 2.16 -9.51 -3.21
N HIS A 85 2.35 -10.72 -2.67
CA HIS A 85 1.41 -11.83 -2.86
C HIS A 85 0.06 -11.58 -2.19
N TRP A 86 0.06 -10.88 -1.06
CA TRP A 86 -1.19 -10.48 -0.43
C TRP A 86 -1.97 -9.50 -1.30
N ILE A 87 -1.31 -8.50 -1.92
CA ILE A 87 -1.96 -7.60 -2.88
C ILE A 87 -2.55 -8.38 -4.06
N GLU A 88 -1.84 -9.37 -4.61
CA GLU A 88 -2.37 -10.24 -5.68
C GLU A 88 -3.65 -10.95 -5.21
N SER A 89 -3.69 -11.41 -3.96
CA SER A 89 -4.89 -12.04 -3.38
C SER A 89 -6.08 -11.07 -3.31
N VAL A 90 -5.85 -9.80 -2.95
CA VAL A 90 -6.88 -8.75 -2.95
C VAL A 90 -7.34 -8.45 -4.38
N ILE A 91 -6.42 -8.35 -5.35
CA ILE A 91 -6.74 -8.17 -6.76
C ILE A 91 -7.63 -9.32 -7.25
N HIS A 92 -7.29 -10.57 -6.94
CA HIS A 92 -8.11 -11.71 -7.33
C HIS A 92 -9.51 -11.65 -6.71
N ALA A 93 -9.63 -11.24 -5.44
CA ALA A 93 -10.92 -11.10 -4.78
C ALA A 93 -11.77 -9.99 -5.41
N GLU A 94 -11.15 -8.84 -5.69
CA GLU A 94 -11.79 -7.67 -6.32
C GLU A 94 -12.42 -8.01 -7.67
N TYR A 95 -11.75 -8.82 -8.48
CA TYR A 95 -12.18 -9.14 -9.83
C TYR A 95 -12.85 -10.52 -9.96
N LYS A 96 -13.04 -11.27 -8.86
CA LYS A 96 -13.57 -12.66 -8.88
C LYS A 96 -14.92 -12.78 -9.62
N TYR A 97 -15.79 -11.80 -9.44
CA TYR A 97 -17.12 -11.73 -10.04
C TYR A 97 -17.27 -10.57 -11.03
N ALA A 98 -16.15 -9.96 -11.43
CA ALA A 98 -16.19 -8.85 -12.37
C ALA A 98 -16.61 -9.32 -13.76
N ALA A 99 -17.38 -8.49 -14.45
CA ALA A 99 -17.75 -8.73 -15.84
C ALA A 99 -16.51 -8.77 -16.75
N ILE A 100 -16.64 -9.41 -17.92
CA ILE A 100 -15.52 -9.63 -18.86
C ILE A 100 -14.85 -8.32 -19.32
N GLU A 101 -15.61 -7.23 -19.35
CA GLU A 101 -15.12 -5.87 -19.67
C GLU A 101 -14.07 -5.34 -18.68
N PHE A 102 -14.00 -5.88 -17.46
CA PHE A 102 -13.00 -5.52 -16.46
C PHE A 102 -11.71 -6.34 -16.54
N LYS A 103 -11.59 -7.26 -17.52
CA LYS A 103 -10.41 -8.13 -17.68
C LYS A 103 -9.12 -7.33 -17.86
N ASP A 104 -9.17 -6.21 -18.58
CA ASP A 104 -7.99 -5.37 -18.80
C ASP A 104 -7.58 -4.62 -17.52
N SER A 105 -8.55 -4.16 -16.73
CA SER A 105 -8.29 -3.55 -15.42
C SER A 105 -7.65 -4.55 -14.45
N TYR A 106 -8.13 -5.80 -14.43
CA TYR A 106 -7.53 -6.88 -13.66
C TYR A 106 -6.06 -7.14 -14.06
N ASN A 107 -5.80 -7.30 -15.36
CA ASN A 107 -4.45 -7.53 -15.86
C ASN A 107 -3.52 -6.35 -15.58
N SER A 108 -4.03 -5.12 -15.72
CA SER A 108 -3.31 -3.89 -15.41
C SER A 108 -2.95 -3.81 -13.92
N ALA A 109 -3.86 -4.16 -13.02
CA ALA A 109 -3.62 -4.19 -11.58
C ALA A 109 -2.51 -5.20 -11.21
N LEU A 110 -2.55 -6.41 -11.76
CA LEU A 110 -1.50 -7.41 -11.56
C LEU A 110 -0.14 -6.94 -12.10
N LYS A 111 -0.12 -6.39 -13.31
CA LYS A 111 1.09 -5.87 -13.93
C LYS A 111 1.70 -4.72 -13.12
N SER A 112 0.87 -3.78 -12.67
CA SER A 112 1.31 -2.68 -11.82
C SER A 112 1.89 -3.18 -10.49
N ASN A 113 1.26 -4.18 -9.86
CA ASN A 113 1.80 -4.78 -8.65
C ASN A 113 3.17 -5.42 -8.87
N GLU A 114 3.32 -6.15 -9.97
CA GLU A 114 4.59 -6.75 -10.38
C GLU A 114 5.68 -5.67 -10.57
N GLU A 115 5.42 -4.64 -11.37
CA GLU A 115 6.37 -3.56 -11.66
C GLU A 115 6.80 -2.80 -10.38
N ILE A 116 5.86 -2.53 -9.47
CA ILE A 116 6.15 -1.79 -8.23
C ILE A 116 6.97 -2.63 -7.24
N PHE A 117 6.72 -3.95 -7.18
CA PHE A 117 7.38 -4.86 -6.24
C PHE A 117 8.56 -5.62 -6.84
N GLN A 118 8.84 -5.45 -8.14
CA GLN A 118 10.02 -6.01 -8.79
C GLN A 118 11.30 -5.61 -8.05
N LYS A 119 12.24 -6.56 -7.97
CA LYS A 119 13.58 -6.26 -7.49
C LYS A 119 14.25 -5.33 -8.49
N TYR A 120 14.54 -4.10 -8.09
CA TYR A 120 15.68 -3.38 -8.66
C TYR A 120 16.94 -4.14 -8.22
N ASN A 121 17.35 -5.12 -9.02
CA ASN A 121 18.74 -5.54 -9.03
C ASN A 121 19.53 -4.37 -9.64
N LYS A 122 20.04 -3.49 -8.79
CA LYS A 122 21.17 -2.64 -9.13
C LYS A 122 22.40 -3.22 -8.48
#